data_AF-A0A538A9T8-F1
#
_entry.id   AF-A0A538A9T8-F1
#
_cell.length_a   1.000
_cell.length_b   1.000
_cell.length_c   1.000
_cell.angle_alpha   90.00
_cell.angle_beta   90.00
_cell.angle_gamma   90.00
#
_symmetry.space_group_name_H-M   'P 1'
#
loop_
_entity.id
_entity.type
_entity.pdbx_description
1 polymer ?
#
loop_
_entity_poly.entity_id
_entity_poly.type
_entity_poly.pdbx_seq_one_letter_code
_entity_poly.pdbx_strand_id
1 'polypeptide(L)'
;MLAAGLRDTYDNFTGYTLGYYGGAYWVPRTSDFTRAFLPTAEWVLEPGMCFHMYTGARGMAFSESVLVTERGAQRLTQLDRTLFVR
;
A
#
# COMPACT_ATOMS: atom_id res chain seq x y z
N MET A 1 3.59 -14.42 2.48
CA MET A 1 4.92 -14.45 1.83
C MET A 1 5.93 -15.29 2.60
N LEU A 2 6.22 -14.97 3.86
CA LEU A 2 7.19 -15.73 4.68
C LEU A 2 6.75 -17.18 4.92
N ALA A 3 5.55 -17.39 5.46
CA ALA A 3 5.00 -18.74 5.69
C ALA A 3 4.85 -19.58 4.41
N ALA A 4 4.77 -18.93 3.24
CA ALA A 4 4.70 -19.60 1.94
C ALA A 4 6.09 -19.83 1.29
N GLY A 5 7.19 -19.50 1.97
CA GLY A 5 8.56 -19.65 1.46
C GLY A 5 8.92 -18.70 0.30
N LEU A 6 8.08 -17.70 0.04
CA LEU A 6 8.26 -16.79 -1.10
C LEU A 6 9.28 -15.67 -0.81
N ARG A 7 9.55 -15.40 0.48
CA ARG A 7 10.59 -14.47 0.95
C ARG A 7 11.27 -15.05 2.18
N ASP A 8 12.53 -14.68 2.37
CA ASP A 8 13.31 -15.03 3.56
C ASP A 8 13.14 -13.97 4.67
N THR A 9 13.06 -12.69 4.28
CA THR A 9 12.74 -11.55 5.16
C THR A 9 11.67 -10.64 4.56
N TYR A 10 11.01 -9.84 5.39
CA TYR A 10 10.00 -8.87 4.97
C TYR A 10 10.24 -7.52 5.65
N ASP A 11 11.22 -6.78 5.12
CA ASP A 11 11.70 -5.53 5.75
C ASP A 11 11.02 -4.27 5.19
N ASN A 12 10.38 -4.38 4.03
CA ASN A 12 9.63 -3.28 3.42
C ASN A 12 8.28 -3.06 4.13
N PHE A 13 7.82 -1.81 4.18
CA PHE A 13 6.42 -1.50 4.52
C PHE A 13 5.45 -2.16 3.52
N THR A 14 4.27 -2.54 3.98
CA THR A 14 3.22 -3.18 3.14
C THR A 14 2.19 -2.19 2.59
N GLY A 15 2.33 -0.92 2.95
CA GLY A 15 1.55 0.17 2.40
C GLY A 15 1.90 1.51 3.02
N TYR A 16 1.45 2.58 2.37
CA TYR A 16 1.73 3.96 2.77
C TYR A 16 0.62 4.90 2.31
N THR A 17 0.51 6.06 2.98
CA THR A 17 -0.49 7.09 2.68
C THR A 17 -0.43 7.52 1.22
N LEU A 18 -1.59 7.62 0.59
CA LEU A 18 -1.78 8.14 -0.75
C LEU A 18 -2.60 9.43 -0.68
N GLY A 19 -2.26 10.41 -1.51
CA GLY A 19 -2.95 11.69 -1.53
C GLY A 19 -2.33 12.65 -2.53
N TYR A 20 -2.88 13.86 -2.57
CA TYR A 20 -2.29 14.97 -3.31
C TYR A 20 -1.26 15.68 -2.42
N TYR A 21 0.00 15.55 -2.76
CA TYR A 21 1.12 16.15 -2.03
C TYR A 21 1.70 17.32 -2.81
N GLY A 22 0.90 18.36 -3.01
CA GLY A 22 1.36 19.64 -3.56
C GLY A 22 1.97 20.50 -2.47
N GLY A 23 3.28 20.75 -2.53
CA GLY A 23 4.01 21.63 -1.60
C GLY A 23 5.26 22.23 -2.24
N ALA A 24 5.88 23.22 -1.59
CA ALA A 24 6.86 24.23 -2.07
C ALA A 24 8.09 23.75 -2.88
N TYR A 25 8.28 22.43 -3.02
CA TYR A 25 9.26 21.83 -3.91
C TYR A 25 8.50 20.93 -4.87
N TRP A 26 8.51 21.28 -6.15
CA TRP A 26 7.71 20.71 -7.25
C TRP A 26 8.04 19.24 -7.62
N VAL A 27 8.48 18.44 -6.64
CA VAL A 27 8.82 17.05 -6.85
C VAL A 27 7.54 16.22 -6.76
N PRO A 28 7.13 15.53 -7.84
CA PRO A 28 5.98 14.65 -7.78
C PRO A 28 6.24 13.54 -6.76
N ARG A 29 5.53 13.59 -5.63
CA ARG A 29 5.57 12.56 -4.59
C ARG A 29 4.24 11.84 -4.53
N THR A 30 4.29 10.52 -4.55
CA THR A 30 3.12 9.66 -4.38
C THR A 30 2.72 9.50 -2.92
N SER A 31 3.59 9.88 -1.99
CA SER A 31 3.37 9.80 -0.55
C SER A 31 4.22 10.81 0.20
N ASP A 32 3.71 11.28 1.34
CA ASP A 32 4.49 11.95 2.39
C ASP A 32 5.00 10.98 3.47
N PHE A 33 4.60 9.70 3.39
CA PHE A 33 4.88 8.66 4.39
C PHE A 33 4.46 9.04 5.82
N THR A 34 3.50 9.95 5.99
CA THR A 34 2.96 10.31 7.31
C THR A 34 2.42 9.08 8.05
N ARG A 35 1.88 8.10 7.31
CA ARG A 35 1.60 6.76 7.85
C ARG A 35 2.11 5.70 6.88
N ALA A 36 2.81 4.72 7.44
CA ALA A 36 3.27 3.53 6.74
C ALA A 36 2.92 2.29 7.56
N PHE A 37 2.53 1.22 6.88
CA PHE A 37 2.27 -0.07 7.50
C PHE A 37 3.59 -0.78 7.77
N LEU A 38 4.09 -0.58 8.99
CA LEU A 38 5.25 -1.24 9.57
C LEU A 38 4.80 -2.11 10.74
N PRO A 39 5.54 -3.17 11.11
CA PRO A 39 5.22 -3.98 12.29
C PRO A 39 5.15 -3.18 13.59
N THR A 40 5.84 -2.03 13.64
CA THR A 40 5.93 -1.12 14.80
C THR A 40 4.98 0.08 14.71
N ALA A 41 4.03 0.08 13.78
CA ALA A 41 3.09 1.18 13.63
C ALA A 41 2.03 1.16 14.75
N GLU A 42 1.88 2.28 15.47
CA GLU A 42 0.93 2.42 16.59
C GLU A 42 -0.27 3.32 16.26
N TRP A 43 -0.33 3.89 15.05
CA TRP A 43 -1.43 4.72 14.61
C TRP A 43 -2.68 3.88 14.27
N VAL A 44 -3.86 4.50 14.35
CA VAL A 44 -5.15 3.85 14.06
C VAL A 44 -5.69 4.23 12.68
N LEU A 45 -6.44 3.32 12.07
CA LEU A 45 -7.15 3.56 10.81
C LEU A 45 -8.42 4.36 11.08
N GLU A 46 -8.64 5.41 10.28
CA GLU A 46 -9.87 6.22 10.32
C GLU A 46 -10.51 6.28 8.93
N PRO A 47 -11.85 6.33 8.84
CA PRO A 47 -12.54 6.57 7.57
C PRO A 47 -12.02 7.81 6.84
N GLY A 48 -11.88 7.72 5.53
CA GLY A 48 -11.33 8.78 4.68
C GLY A 48 -9.82 8.67 4.42
N MET A 49 -9.08 7.85 5.20
CA MET A 49 -7.67 7.59 4.91
C MET A 49 -7.51 6.79 3.61
N CYS A 50 -6.54 7.16 2.79
CA CYS A 50 -6.23 6.47 1.53
C CYS A 50 -4.79 5.94 1.56
N PHE A 51 -4.60 4.72 1.05
CA PHE A 51 -3.31 4.05 1.06
C PHE A 51 -3.02 3.36 -0.28
N HIS A 52 -1.76 3.35 -0.67
CA HIS A 52 -1.25 2.37 -1.63
C HIS A 52 -0.77 1.14 -0.85
N MET A 53 -1.45 0.02 -1.02
CA MET A 53 -1.15 -1.25 -0.38
C MET A 53 -0.46 -2.16 -1.39
N TYR A 54 0.63 -2.82 -1.00
CA TYR A 54 1.34 -3.73 -1.90
C TYR A 54 2.03 -4.87 -1.17
N THR A 55 2.20 -5.96 -1.89
CA THR A 55 3.09 -7.05 -1.51
C THR A 55 3.81 -7.57 -2.75
N GLY A 56 5.03 -8.04 -2.56
CA GLY A 56 5.81 -8.60 -3.64
C GLY A 56 6.81 -9.63 -3.14
N ALA A 57 7.10 -10.60 -3.98
CA ALA A 57 8.04 -11.68 -3.75
C ALA A 57 8.55 -12.23 -5.09
N ARG A 58 9.79 -12.71 -5.13
CA ARG A 58 10.40 -13.36 -6.32
C ARG A 58 10.22 -12.55 -7.63
N GLY A 59 10.36 -11.23 -7.56
CA GLY A 59 10.25 -10.35 -8.74
C GLY A 59 8.81 -10.04 -9.21
N MET A 60 7.79 -10.52 -8.50
CA MET A 60 6.38 -10.21 -8.78
C MET A 60 5.77 -9.37 -7.66
N ALA A 61 4.87 -8.45 -8.02
CA ALA A 61 4.15 -7.61 -7.07
C ALA A 61 2.66 -7.50 -7.42
N PHE A 62 1.83 -7.44 -6.38
CA PHE A 62 0.44 -7.03 -6.46
C PHE A 62 0.25 -5.80 -5.60
N SER A 63 -0.51 -4.83 -6.10
CA SER A 63 -0.76 -3.58 -5.39
C SER A 63 -2.13 -3.02 -5.69
N GLU A 64 -2.66 -2.26 -4.73
CA GLU A 64 -4.00 -1.69 -4.79
C GLU A 64 -4.03 -0.32 -4.13
N SER A 65 -4.83 0.59 -4.67
CA SER A 65 -5.23 1.80 -3.95
C SER A 65 -6.48 1.47 -3.11
N VAL A 66 -6.45 1.83 -1.83
CA VAL A 66 -7.50 1.47 -0.87
C VAL A 66 -7.94 2.69 -0.07
N LEU A 67 -9.26 2.88 0.02
CA LEU A 67 -9.92 3.84 0.90
C LEU A 67 -10.39 3.13 2.16
N VAL A 68 -10.06 3.66 3.34
CA VAL A 68 -10.69 3.28 4.60
C VAL A 68 -12.06 3.94 4.67
N THR A 69 -13.08 3.15 4.96
CA THR A 69 -14.48 3.56 5.12
C THR A 69 -14.95 3.22 6.52
N GLU A 70 -16.13 3.69 6.91
CA GLU A 70 -16.76 3.31 8.19
C GLU A 70 -17.00 1.80 8.33
N ARG A 71 -17.08 1.07 7.21
CA ARG A 71 -17.41 -0.36 7.16
C ARG A 71 -16.21 -1.25 6.84
N GLY A 72 -15.00 -0.69 6.83
CA GLY A 72 -13.77 -1.39 6.45
C GLY A 72 -13.11 -0.78 5.23
N ALA A 73 -12.43 -1.59 4.42
CA ALA A 73 -11.61 -1.12 3.31
C ALA A 73 -12.31 -1.27 1.95
N GLN A 74 -12.31 -0.22 1.14
CA GLN A 74 -12.76 -0.23 -0.25
C GLN A 74 -11.57 -0.16 -1.21
N ARG A 75 -11.52 -1.08 -2.17
CA ARG A 75 -10.56 -1.06 -3.28
C ARG A 75 -10.96 -0.01 -4.32
N LEU A 76 -10.02 0.84 -4.72
CA LEU A 76 -10.22 1.91 -5.70
C LEU A 76 -9.72 1.50 -7.10
N THR A 77 -8.66 0.70 -7.16
CA THR A 77 -8.18 0.05 -8.39
C THR A 77 -9.16 -1.05 -8.81
N GLN A 78 -9.36 -1.25 -10.13
CA GLN A 78 -10.38 -2.18 -10.65
C GLN A 78 -9.83 -3.34 -11.47
N LEU A 79 -8.56 -3.30 -11.87
CA LEU A 79 -7.91 -4.38 -12.61
C LEU A 79 -8.01 -5.73 -11.85
N ASP A 80 -8.13 -6.82 -12.60
CA ASP A 80 -8.16 -8.17 -12.01
C ASP A 80 -6.86 -8.47 -11.26
N ARG A 81 -6.99 -9.07 -10.08
CA ARG A 81 -5.88 -9.53 -9.25
C ARG A 81 -5.35 -10.88 -9.74
N THR A 82 -4.92 -10.92 -11.00
CA THR A 82 -4.36 -12.11 -11.63
C THR A 82 -3.01 -11.81 -12.26
N LEU A 83 -2.23 -12.86 -12.52
CA LEU A 83 -1.08 -12.76 -13.40
C LEU A 83 -1.57 -12.74 -14.84
N PHE A 84 -1.23 -11.67 -15.54
CA PHE A 84 -1.49 -11.56 -16.98
C PHE A 84 -0.33 -12.20 -17.73
N VAL A 85 -0.65 -13.17 -18.58
CA VAL A 85 0.29 -13.78 -19.52
C VAL A 85 -0.01 -13.24 -20.91
N ARG A 86 1.05 -13.05 -21.71
CA ARG A 86 0.94 -12.60 -23.10
C ARG A 86 1.18 -13.76 -24.05
#